data_AF-A0A561B0R3-F1
#
_entry.id   AF-A0A561B0R3-F1
#
_cell.length_a   1.000
_cell.length_b   1.000
_cell.length_c   1.000
_cell.angle_alpha   90.00
_cell.angle_beta   90.00
_cell.angle_gamma   90.00
#
_symmetry.space_group_name_H-M   'P 1'
#
loop_
_entity.id
_entity.type
_entity.pdbx_description
1 polymer ?
#
loop_
_entity_poly.entity_id
_entity_poly.type
_entity_poly.pdbx_seq_one_letter_code
_entity_poly.pdbx_strand_id
1 'polypeptide(L)'
;MTGGTYLVPRESTLYQEFVRLYRAAQRVRPTGIDRWNGDLYATPEDTLGGFDPASGAISLSTERVLRHLTGAVSLTERRGQAQALATVLHEATHGGMPTDAPNEPNAVRSPHSLGLMEGVAEVRTFADFDVFTEGAGYPGLVLTEPQYPGAFTATDDLLDQVSGPRKTSKALLAEAVRGPGAMHFDQFADAVVKNRLHDIVPARPEDQQAVRAALISTMTHAYWPTIHHRPADAGHSLAGEVRQHLDAKVDQIRHHYSPGQTQPFPAESPNQFAVQAAQPPAQNEAPKAIPEAAANAGTSTAPEMRFLTGLSPAAGATRKAPSLGQGQKGAGSNHRGPTTERERD
;
A
#
# COMPACT_ATOMS: atom_id res chain seq x y z
N MET A 1 -33.01 18.25 3.37
CA MET A 1 -31.94 19.24 3.13
C MET A 1 -30.71 18.45 2.70
N THR A 2 -30.21 18.64 1.48
CA THR A 2 -28.94 18.03 1.06
C THR A 2 -27.81 18.87 1.66
N GLY A 3 -27.45 18.58 2.91
CA GLY A 3 -26.32 19.24 3.56
C GLY A 3 -25.05 18.89 2.80
N GLY A 4 -24.33 19.90 2.29
CA GLY A 4 -23.01 19.69 1.71
C GLY A 4 -21.98 19.33 2.78
N THR A 5 -20.76 18.98 2.35
CA THR A 5 -19.63 18.76 3.27
C THR A 5 -19.38 20.00 4.12
N TYR A 6 -19.23 19.83 5.44
CA TYR A 6 -18.98 20.93 6.36
C TYR A 6 -17.96 20.56 7.44
N LEU A 7 -17.22 21.56 7.92
CA LEU A 7 -16.29 21.39 9.05
C LEU A 7 -17.10 21.23 10.34
N VAL A 8 -16.84 20.17 11.10
CA VAL A 8 -17.48 19.95 12.40
C VAL A 8 -16.88 20.93 13.42
N PRO A 9 -17.69 21.78 14.10
CA PRO A 9 -17.18 22.74 15.06
C PRO A 9 -16.43 22.07 16.21
N ARG A 10 -15.26 22.61 16.58
CA ARG A 10 -14.35 21.96 17.55
C ARG A 10 -14.94 21.88 18.96
N GLU A 11 -15.79 22.83 19.32
CA GLU A 11 -16.51 22.90 20.58
C GLU A 11 -17.73 21.97 20.65
N SER A 12 -18.14 21.36 19.52
CA SER A 12 -19.26 20.43 19.51
C SER A 12 -18.95 19.14 20.25
N THR A 13 -19.95 18.55 20.90
CA THR A 13 -19.83 17.25 21.58
C THR A 13 -19.37 16.15 20.63
N LEU A 14 -19.86 16.18 19.38
CA LEU A 14 -19.47 15.26 18.33
C LEU A 14 -17.98 15.31 18.02
N TYR A 15 -17.42 16.51 17.82
CA TYR A 15 -15.99 16.67 17.56
C TYR A 15 -15.15 16.20 18.77
N GLN A 16 -15.56 16.55 19.99
CA GLN A 16 -14.87 16.15 21.21
C GLN A 16 -14.88 14.62 21.38
N GLU A 17 -15.98 13.96 21.03
CA GLU A 17 -16.06 12.50 21.04
C GLU A 17 -15.16 11.87 19.98
N PHE A 18 -15.14 12.41 18.75
CA PHE A 18 -14.20 11.95 17.73
C PHE A 18 -12.74 12.09 18.19
N VAL A 19 -12.34 13.25 18.72
CA VAL A 19 -10.99 13.47 19.28
C VAL A 19 -10.65 12.45 20.36
N ARG A 20 -11.61 12.15 21.27
CA ARG A 20 -11.42 11.17 22.33
C ARG A 20 -11.16 9.77 21.76
N LEU A 21 -11.95 9.37 20.75
CA LEU A 21 -11.81 8.09 20.05
C LEU A 21 -10.51 7.99 19.25
N TYR A 22 -10.14 9.03 18.49
CA TYR A 22 -8.89 9.10 17.75
C TYR A 22 -7.68 8.91 18.69
N ARG A 23 -7.67 9.61 19.83
CA ARG A 23 -6.64 9.43 20.87
C ARG A 23 -6.67 8.04 21.49
N ALA A 24 -7.84 7.43 21.63
CA ALA A 24 -7.94 6.05 22.11
C ALA A 24 -7.30 5.07 21.10
N ALA A 25 -7.56 5.24 19.79
CA ALA A 25 -6.92 4.45 18.74
C ALA A 25 -5.39 4.57 18.78
N GLN A 26 -4.87 5.80 18.91
CA GLN A 26 -3.42 6.04 19.07
C GLN A 26 -2.82 5.39 20.32
N ARG A 27 -3.59 5.24 21.41
CA ARG A 27 -3.11 4.54 22.62
C ARG A 27 -3.03 3.03 22.44
N VAL A 28 -3.92 2.43 21.66
CA VAL A 28 -3.81 1.00 21.33
C VAL A 28 -2.48 0.75 20.63
N ARG A 29 -2.06 1.69 19.76
CA ARG A 29 -0.85 1.58 18.94
C ARG A 29 -0.18 2.93 18.72
N PRO A 30 0.75 3.31 19.61
CA PRO A 30 1.50 4.54 19.45
C PRO A 30 2.35 4.51 18.18
N THR A 31 2.21 5.55 17.36
CA THR A 31 3.05 5.83 16.18
C THR A 31 4.00 6.97 16.50
N GLY A 32 5.13 7.03 15.79
CA GLY A 32 6.10 8.13 15.96
C GLY A 32 5.65 9.43 15.29
N ILE A 33 4.56 9.39 14.53
CA ILE A 33 3.99 10.54 13.83
C ILE A 33 2.47 10.57 14.04
N ASP A 34 1.92 11.78 13.97
CA ASP A 34 0.49 12.05 13.88
C ASP A 34 0.28 13.08 12.77
N ARG A 35 -0.42 12.68 11.72
CA ARG A 35 -0.66 13.51 10.54
C ARG A 35 -2.05 14.11 10.52
N TRP A 36 -2.91 13.79 11.49
CA TRP A 36 -4.20 14.44 11.55
C TRP A 36 -4.00 15.91 11.93
N ASN A 37 -4.49 16.82 11.08
CA ASN A 37 -4.34 18.26 11.28
C ASN A 37 -5.36 18.84 12.29
N GLY A 38 -6.23 18.00 12.85
CA GLY A 38 -7.29 18.39 13.76
C GLY A 38 -8.60 18.78 13.07
N ASP A 39 -8.66 18.83 11.75
CA ASP A 39 -9.89 19.14 11.04
C ASP A 39 -10.68 17.86 10.76
N LEU A 40 -11.96 17.90 11.15
CA LEU A 40 -12.93 16.83 10.95
C LEU A 40 -14.06 17.37 10.09
N TYR A 41 -14.26 16.78 8.91
CA TYR A 41 -15.36 17.11 8.03
C TYR A 41 -16.48 16.09 8.15
N ALA A 42 -17.71 16.59 8.23
CA ALA A 42 -18.91 15.80 8.06
C ALA A 42 -19.30 15.82 6.59
N THR A 43 -19.49 14.65 6.00
CA THR A 43 -19.83 14.48 4.58
C THR A 43 -21.16 13.74 4.43
N PRO A 44 -22.01 14.13 3.45
CA PRO A 44 -23.23 13.40 3.11
C PRO A 44 -22.96 12.19 2.21
N GLU A 45 -21.71 11.93 1.81
CA GLU A 45 -21.35 10.90 0.85
C GLU A 45 -21.65 9.48 1.34
N ASP A 46 -21.75 8.57 0.37
CA ASP A 46 -21.94 7.15 0.61
C ASP A 46 -20.68 6.48 1.19
N THR A 47 -19.52 7.13 1.15
CA THR A 47 -18.27 6.65 1.77
C THR A 47 -18.38 6.71 3.29
N LEU A 48 -17.76 5.79 4.02
CA LEU A 48 -17.79 5.79 5.49
C LEU A 48 -16.90 6.90 6.06
N GLY A 49 -15.70 7.00 5.53
CA GLY A 49 -14.71 7.99 5.91
C GLY A 49 -13.57 8.07 4.91
N GLY A 50 -12.65 8.99 5.16
CA GLY A 50 -11.40 9.07 4.44
C GLY A 50 -10.42 10.05 5.10
N PHE A 51 -9.14 9.78 4.92
CA PHE A 51 -8.03 10.61 5.32
C PHE A 51 -7.39 11.25 4.09
N ASP A 52 -7.28 12.58 4.08
CA ASP A 52 -6.54 13.30 3.03
C ASP A 52 -5.05 13.38 3.42
N PRO A 53 -4.14 12.67 2.71
CA PRO A 53 -2.73 12.68 3.05
C PRO A 53 -2.03 14.03 2.80
N ALA A 54 -2.60 14.90 1.97
CA ALA A 54 -2.01 16.20 1.67
C ALA A 54 -2.33 17.24 2.75
N SER A 55 -3.59 17.34 3.18
CA SER A 55 -4.00 18.29 4.22
C SER A 55 -3.90 17.73 5.64
N GLY A 56 -3.97 16.39 5.78
CA GLY A 56 -4.12 15.72 7.06
C GLY A 56 -5.56 15.73 7.60
N ALA A 57 -6.55 16.17 6.83
CA ALA A 57 -7.94 16.21 7.27
C ALA A 57 -8.58 14.81 7.28
N ILE A 58 -9.53 14.60 8.20
CA ILE A 58 -10.38 13.41 8.22
C ILE A 58 -11.80 13.82 7.84
N SER A 59 -12.43 13.05 6.96
CA SER A 59 -13.84 13.21 6.61
C SER A 59 -14.60 11.96 7.03
N LEU A 60 -15.78 12.11 7.63
CA LEU A 60 -16.63 10.99 8.06
C LEU A 60 -18.08 11.23 7.63
N SER A 61 -18.76 10.14 7.26
CA SER A 61 -20.19 10.19 6.91
C SER A 61 -21.04 10.62 8.11
N THR A 62 -21.86 11.64 7.92
CA THR A 62 -22.81 12.10 8.95
C THR A 62 -23.74 10.97 9.39
N GLU A 63 -24.33 10.28 8.40
CA GLU A 63 -25.36 9.27 8.63
C GLU A 63 -24.79 7.91 9.02
N ARG A 64 -23.64 7.52 8.48
CA ARG A 64 -23.11 6.17 8.68
C ARG A 64 -22.12 6.08 9.83
N VAL A 65 -21.46 7.18 10.19
CA VAL A 65 -20.41 7.19 11.22
C VAL A 65 -20.71 8.17 12.34
N LEU A 66 -20.79 9.47 12.04
CA LEU A 66 -20.82 10.51 13.07
C LEU A 66 -22.02 10.37 14.01
N ARG A 67 -23.21 10.00 13.51
CA ARG A 67 -24.39 9.80 14.37
C ARG A 67 -24.23 8.70 15.43
N HIS A 68 -23.28 7.78 15.25
CA HIS A 68 -23.03 6.65 16.15
C HIS A 68 -21.93 6.93 17.19
N LEU A 69 -21.23 8.07 17.09
CA LEU A 69 -20.20 8.50 18.02
C LEU A 69 -20.85 9.19 19.23
N THR A 70 -21.48 8.41 20.10
CA THR A 70 -22.37 8.93 21.17
C THR A 70 -21.74 8.93 22.56
N GLY A 71 -20.56 8.34 22.73
CA GLY A 71 -19.89 8.13 24.02
C GLY A 71 -20.39 6.92 24.80
N ALA A 72 -21.35 6.14 24.28
CA ALA A 72 -21.90 4.97 24.95
C ALA A 72 -22.39 3.90 23.96
N VAL A 73 -22.45 2.64 24.42
CA VAL A 73 -22.94 1.52 23.60
C VAL A 73 -24.44 1.69 23.28
N SER A 74 -24.78 1.69 22.00
CA SER A 74 -26.16 1.68 21.52
C SER A 74 -26.80 0.32 21.77
N LEU A 75 -28.02 0.30 22.31
CA LEU A 75 -28.75 -0.95 22.55
C LEU A 75 -29.46 -1.46 21.28
N THR A 76 -29.74 -0.58 20.33
CA THR A 76 -30.54 -0.89 19.14
C THR A 76 -29.73 -0.90 17.84
N GLU A 77 -28.59 -0.19 17.80
CA GLU A 77 -27.78 -0.02 16.58
C GLU A 77 -26.34 -0.53 16.74
N ARG A 78 -26.13 -1.60 17.52
CA ARG A 78 -24.78 -2.13 17.83
C ARG A 78 -23.92 -2.38 16.59
N ARG A 79 -24.49 -2.94 15.51
CA ARG A 79 -23.75 -3.22 14.27
C ARG A 79 -23.29 -1.92 13.58
N GLY A 80 -24.18 -0.94 13.47
CA GLY A 80 -23.85 0.37 12.87
C GLY A 80 -22.79 1.11 13.69
N GLN A 81 -22.90 1.04 15.03
CA GLN A 81 -21.91 1.63 15.92
C GLN A 81 -20.56 0.92 15.85
N ALA A 82 -20.54 -0.42 15.76
CA ALA A 82 -19.29 -1.16 15.57
C ALA A 82 -18.60 -0.73 14.27
N GLN A 83 -19.35 -0.60 13.17
CA GLN A 83 -18.81 -0.11 11.90
C GLN A 83 -18.28 1.32 12.00
N ALA A 84 -19.02 2.22 12.66
CA ALA A 84 -18.58 3.62 12.85
C ALA A 84 -17.27 3.71 13.64
N LEU A 85 -17.13 2.94 14.73
CA LEU A 85 -15.91 2.88 15.52
C LEU A 85 -14.76 2.24 14.74
N ALA A 86 -15.04 1.23 13.92
CA ALA A 86 -14.04 0.64 13.03
C ALA A 86 -13.54 1.68 12.00
N THR A 87 -14.42 2.52 11.45
CA THR A 87 -14.01 3.62 10.59
C THR A 87 -13.10 4.60 11.32
N VAL A 88 -13.42 5.01 12.55
CA VAL A 88 -12.54 5.90 13.33
C VAL A 88 -11.17 5.27 13.57
N LEU A 89 -11.11 3.97 13.89
CA LEU A 89 -9.85 3.25 14.05
C LEU A 89 -9.06 3.15 12.73
N HIS A 90 -9.73 2.91 11.60
CA HIS A 90 -9.13 2.87 10.26
C HIS A 90 -8.48 4.19 9.90
N GLU A 91 -9.23 5.29 9.98
CA GLU A 91 -8.71 6.62 9.64
C GLU A 91 -7.62 7.08 10.61
N ALA A 92 -7.72 6.73 11.90
CA ALA A 92 -6.65 6.97 12.87
C ALA A 92 -5.37 6.20 12.53
N THR A 93 -5.50 5.01 11.95
CA THR A 93 -4.36 4.23 11.49
C THR A 93 -3.66 4.94 10.31
N HIS A 94 -4.42 5.47 9.34
CA HIS A 94 -3.86 6.31 8.26
C HIS A 94 -3.18 7.58 8.79
N GLY A 95 -3.79 8.26 9.76
CA GLY A 95 -3.21 9.42 10.43
C GLY A 95 -1.87 9.12 11.12
N GLY A 96 -1.66 7.88 11.57
CA GLY A 96 -0.40 7.42 12.17
C GLY A 96 0.66 6.91 11.17
N MET A 97 0.35 6.82 9.88
CA MET A 97 1.24 6.25 8.86
C MET A 97 1.92 7.32 7.99
N PRO A 98 3.26 7.29 7.81
CA PRO A 98 3.89 8.02 6.72
C PRO A 98 3.37 7.49 5.37
N THR A 99 3.28 8.32 4.33
CA THR A 99 2.81 7.86 3.01
C THR A 99 3.92 7.61 2.01
N ASP A 100 4.97 8.44 2.00
CA ASP A 100 5.99 8.44 0.95
C ASP A 100 7.39 8.14 1.50
N ALA A 101 8.26 7.69 0.61
CA ALA A 101 9.65 7.35 0.87
C ALA A 101 10.50 7.69 -0.38
N PRO A 102 10.68 8.98 -0.70
CA PRO A 102 11.20 9.40 -2.01
C PRO A 102 12.64 8.98 -2.28
N ASN A 103 13.43 8.76 -1.22
CA ASN A 103 14.84 8.38 -1.30
C ASN A 103 15.05 6.87 -1.21
N GLU A 104 14.00 6.09 -1.00
CA GLU A 104 14.10 4.64 -0.91
C GLU A 104 14.00 4.01 -2.32
N PRO A 105 14.99 3.22 -2.77
CA PRO A 105 14.96 2.60 -4.10
C PRO A 105 13.74 1.70 -4.31
N ASN A 106 13.33 0.98 -3.28
CA ASN A 106 12.23 0.02 -3.37
C ASN A 106 10.85 0.64 -3.08
N ALA A 107 10.75 1.97 -2.95
CA ALA A 107 9.48 2.64 -2.77
C ALA A 107 8.58 2.52 -4.01
N VAL A 108 7.38 1.97 -3.84
CA VAL A 108 6.35 1.92 -4.89
C VAL A 108 5.48 3.17 -4.77
N ARG A 109 5.78 4.19 -5.57
CA ARG A 109 5.11 5.50 -5.53
C ARG A 109 3.95 5.60 -6.54
N SER A 110 3.18 4.51 -6.65
CA SER A 110 2.06 4.37 -7.58
C SER A 110 0.76 4.02 -6.83
N PRO A 111 -0.41 4.06 -7.49
CA PRO A 111 -1.69 3.72 -6.84
C PRO A 111 -1.76 2.30 -6.25
N HIS A 112 -0.86 1.40 -6.63
CA HIS A 112 -0.77 0.07 -6.03
C HIS A 112 -0.51 0.13 -4.52
N SER A 113 0.39 1.02 -4.07
CA SER A 113 0.70 1.16 -2.65
C SER A 113 -0.44 1.75 -1.85
N LEU A 114 -1.26 2.61 -2.46
CA LEU A 114 -2.49 3.09 -1.83
C LEU A 114 -3.45 1.92 -1.58
N GLY A 115 -3.66 1.06 -2.58
CA GLY A 115 -4.49 -0.13 -2.42
C GLY A 115 -4.00 -1.08 -1.32
N LEU A 116 -2.69 -1.34 -1.25
CA LEU A 116 -2.11 -2.14 -0.19
C LEU A 116 -2.19 -1.45 1.18
N MET A 117 -1.98 -0.12 1.24
CA MET A 117 -2.11 0.69 2.46
C MET A 117 -3.52 0.62 3.04
N GLU A 118 -4.57 0.71 2.21
CA GLU A 118 -5.95 0.49 2.66
C GLU A 118 -6.14 -0.90 3.27
N GLY A 119 -5.63 -1.95 2.60
CA GLY A 119 -5.73 -3.31 3.14
C GLY A 119 -4.95 -3.48 4.45
N VAL A 120 -3.78 -2.85 4.60
CA VAL A 120 -3.00 -2.87 5.86
C VAL A 120 -3.77 -2.18 6.99
N ALA A 121 -4.39 -1.03 6.72
CA ALA A 121 -5.23 -0.32 7.68
C ALA A 121 -6.47 -1.14 8.07
N GLU A 122 -7.08 -1.84 7.12
CA GLU A 122 -8.26 -2.68 7.36
C GLU A 122 -7.92 -3.93 8.20
N VAL A 123 -6.87 -4.68 7.83
CA VAL A 123 -6.39 -5.84 8.61
C VAL A 123 -6.02 -5.41 10.04
N ARG A 124 -5.40 -4.23 10.17
CA ARG A 124 -5.08 -3.69 11.48
C ARG A 124 -6.33 -3.32 12.28
N THR A 125 -7.31 -2.69 11.66
CA THR A 125 -8.58 -2.32 12.29
C THR A 125 -9.24 -3.55 12.88
N PHE A 126 -9.28 -4.68 12.16
CA PHE A 126 -9.79 -5.96 12.66
C PHE A 126 -9.01 -6.49 13.85
N ALA A 127 -7.67 -6.52 13.74
CA ALA A 127 -6.82 -7.09 14.77
C ALA A 127 -6.89 -6.35 16.12
N ASP A 128 -7.17 -5.04 16.08
CA ASP A 128 -7.15 -4.17 17.27
C ASP A 128 -8.56 -3.73 17.73
N PHE A 129 -9.63 -4.10 17.02
CA PHE A 129 -10.99 -3.58 17.27
C PHE A 129 -11.48 -3.83 18.71
N ASP A 130 -11.31 -5.04 19.23
CA ASP A 130 -11.79 -5.40 20.57
C ASP A 130 -11.05 -4.58 21.66
N VAL A 131 -9.72 -4.46 21.55
CA VAL A 131 -8.91 -3.68 22.48
C VAL A 131 -9.25 -2.19 22.39
N PHE A 132 -9.48 -1.70 21.17
CA PHE A 132 -9.88 -0.32 20.92
C PHE A 132 -11.23 0.01 21.55
N THR A 133 -12.26 -0.79 21.27
CA THR A 133 -13.62 -0.55 21.76
C THR A 133 -13.72 -0.67 23.27
N GLU A 134 -13.07 -1.67 23.88
CA GLU A 134 -12.97 -1.81 25.34
C GLU A 134 -12.33 -0.56 25.97
N GLY A 135 -11.14 -0.17 25.48
CA GLY A 135 -10.41 1.00 25.99
C GLY A 135 -11.09 2.34 25.69
N ALA A 136 -11.98 2.39 24.70
CA ALA A 136 -12.77 3.55 24.33
C ALA A 136 -14.10 3.67 25.10
N GLY A 137 -14.46 2.69 25.93
CA GLY A 137 -15.73 2.69 26.67
C GLY A 137 -16.93 2.17 25.87
N TYR A 138 -16.68 1.34 24.84
CA TYR A 138 -17.69 0.68 24.02
C TYR A 138 -17.59 -0.85 24.10
N PRO A 139 -17.65 -1.44 25.31
CA PRO A 139 -17.38 -2.87 25.50
C PRO A 139 -18.40 -3.77 24.79
N GLY A 140 -17.92 -4.92 24.32
CA GLY A 140 -18.75 -5.98 23.73
C GLY A 140 -19.37 -5.65 22.38
N LEU A 141 -18.91 -4.61 21.68
CA LEU A 141 -19.17 -4.46 20.26
C LEU A 141 -18.36 -5.50 19.47
N VAL A 142 -18.93 -6.00 18.38
CA VAL A 142 -18.28 -7.01 17.54
C VAL A 142 -18.26 -6.50 16.11
N LEU A 143 -17.06 -6.43 15.53
CA LEU A 143 -16.88 -6.14 14.12
C LEU A 143 -16.97 -7.47 13.35
N THR A 144 -17.96 -7.58 12.47
CA THR A 144 -18.27 -8.85 11.78
C THR A 144 -17.75 -8.89 10.35
N GLU A 145 -17.64 -7.74 9.70
CA GLU A 145 -17.34 -7.63 8.27
C GLU A 145 -16.44 -6.41 8.01
N PRO A 146 -15.42 -6.54 7.15
CA PRO A 146 -14.57 -5.44 6.78
C PRO A 146 -15.30 -4.39 5.95
N GLN A 147 -14.89 -3.13 6.11
CA GLN A 147 -15.36 -2.00 5.32
C GLN A 147 -14.91 -2.15 3.87
N TYR A 148 -13.69 -2.65 3.66
CA TYR A 148 -13.08 -2.89 2.35
C TYR A 148 -12.75 -4.38 2.16
N PRO A 149 -13.75 -5.24 1.91
CA PRO A 149 -13.57 -6.70 1.94
C PRO A 149 -12.53 -7.23 0.96
N GLY A 150 -12.46 -6.69 -0.27
CA GLY A 150 -11.43 -7.07 -1.23
C GLY A 150 -10.02 -6.71 -0.76
N ALA A 151 -9.82 -5.50 -0.24
CA ALA A 151 -8.51 -5.04 0.25
C ALA A 151 -8.07 -5.79 1.51
N PHE A 152 -8.99 -5.99 2.47
CA PHE A 152 -8.75 -6.81 3.65
C PHE A 152 -8.26 -8.20 3.26
N THR A 153 -9.05 -8.90 2.44
CA THR A 153 -8.80 -10.29 2.07
C THR A 153 -7.49 -10.43 1.30
N ALA A 154 -7.25 -9.56 0.31
CA ALA A 154 -6.01 -9.58 -0.47
C ALA A 154 -4.77 -9.37 0.41
N THR A 155 -4.85 -8.45 1.38
CA THR A 155 -3.73 -8.13 2.27
C THR A 155 -3.53 -9.19 3.34
N ASP A 156 -4.60 -9.74 3.93
CA ASP A 156 -4.50 -10.81 4.94
C ASP A 156 -3.90 -12.10 4.35
N ASP A 157 -4.39 -12.53 3.18
CA ASP A 157 -3.85 -13.69 2.47
C ASP A 157 -2.38 -13.48 2.05
N LEU A 158 -2.02 -12.25 1.64
CA LEU A 158 -0.65 -11.91 1.32
C LEU A 158 0.24 -11.89 2.58
N LEU A 159 -0.25 -11.35 3.70
CA LEU A 159 0.45 -11.38 4.99
C LEU A 159 0.74 -12.81 5.43
N ASP A 160 -0.24 -13.71 5.34
CA ASP A 160 -0.05 -15.13 5.62
C ASP A 160 1.03 -15.74 4.72
N GLN A 161 0.96 -15.49 3.41
CA GLN A 161 1.89 -16.00 2.41
C GLN A 161 3.36 -15.60 2.64
N VAL A 162 3.61 -14.36 3.08
CA VAL A 162 4.98 -13.82 3.25
C VAL A 162 5.52 -14.01 4.68
N SER A 163 4.66 -14.38 5.62
CA SER A 163 5.00 -14.58 7.02
C SER A 163 5.68 -15.93 7.29
N GLY A 164 6.31 -16.05 8.45
CA GLY A 164 7.02 -17.26 8.85
C GLY A 164 7.79 -17.11 10.17
N PRO A 165 8.66 -18.07 10.51
CA PRO A 165 9.34 -18.11 11.80
C PRO A 165 10.26 -16.91 12.10
N ARG A 166 10.86 -16.31 11.07
CA ARG A 166 11.79 -15.18 11.22
C ARG A 166 11.08 -13.83 11.21
N LYS A 167 9.94 -13.74 10.52
CA LYS A 167 9.08 -12.56 10.47
C LYS A 167 7.62 -13.00 10.48
N THR A 168 6.98 -12.92 11.64
CA THR A 168 5.58 -13.31 11.82
C THR A 168 4.61 -12.27 11.25
N SER A 169 3.37 -12.67 10.94
CA SER A 169 2.33 -11.77 10.45
C SER A 169 2.11 -10.57 11.39
N LYS A 170 2.00 -10.83 12.70
CA LYS A 170 1.89 -9.77 13.71
C LYS A 170 3.08 -8.79 13.68
N ALA A 171 4.31 -9.29 13.57
CA ALA A 171 5.51 -8.45 13.54
C ALA A 171 5.64 -7.68 12.22
N LEU A 172 5.14 -8.23 11.11
CA LEU A 172 5.10 -7.58 9.80
C LEU A 172 4.02 -6.49 9.76
N LEU A 173 2.79 -6.79 10.18
CA LEU A 173 1.72 -5.80 10.28
C LEU A 173 2.10 -4.63 11.21
N ALA A 174 2.77 -4.90 12.33
CA ALA A 174 3.27 -3.86 13.23
C ALA A 174 4.39 -3.01 12.62
N GLU A 175 5.18 -3.56 11.69
CA GLU A 175 6.16 -2.80 10.93
C GLU A 175 5.51 -1.97 9.83
N ALA A 176 4.59 -2.55 9.06
CA ALA A 176 3.87 -1.89 7.99
C ALA A 176 3.16 -0.62 8.48
N VAL A 177 2.36 -0.74 9.54
CA VAL A 177 1.64 0.41 10.13
C VAL A 177 2.56 1.51 10.69
N ARG A 178 3.85 1.23 10.95
CA ARG A 178 4.82 2.25 11.40
C ARG A 178 5.66 2.82 10.26
N GLY A 179 5.71 2.12 9.12
CA GLY A 179 6.52 2.50 7.98
C GLY A 179 5.72 3.31 6.95
N PRO A 180 6.40 3.85 5.93
CA PRO A 180 5.71 4.55 4.86
C PRO A 180 4.85 3.61 4.02
N GLY A 181 3.66 4.05 3.62
CA GLY A 181 2.78 3.30 2.72
C GLY A 181 3.46 2.88 1.41
N ALA A 182 4.31 3.74 0.85
CA ALA A 182 5.12 3.44 -0.34
C ALA A 182 6.12 2.27 -0.15
N MET A 183 6.42 1.89 1.10
CA MET A 183 7.36 0.82 1.45
C MET A 183 6.69 -0.51 1.82
N HIS A 184 5.35 -0.59 1.86
CA HIS A 184 4.65 -1.81 2.29
C HIS A 184 5.04 -3.04 1.44
N PHE A 185 5.15 -2.90 0.12
CA PHE A 185 5.61 -3.99 -0.74
C PHE A 185 7.05 -4.41 -0.44
N ASP A 186 7.96 -3.46 -0.15
CA ASP A 186 9.35 -3.79 0.21
C ASP A 186 9.43 -4.52 1.55
N GLN A 187 8.64 -4.11 2.54
CA GLN A 187 8.56 -4.78 3.84
C GLN A 187 8.03 -6.22 3.72
N PHE A 188 7.05 -6.44 2.83
CA PHE A 188 6.52 -7.77 2.54
C PHE A 188 7.55 -8.61 1.78
N ALA A 189 8.29 -8.00 0.83
CA ALA A 189 9.39 -8.65 0.13
C ALA A 189 10.53 -9.03 1.09
N ASP A 190 10.87 -8.16 2.03
CA ASP A 190 11.85 -8.43 3.09
C ASP A 190 11.42 -9.62 3.97
N ALA A 191 10.13 -9.74 4.30
CA ALA A 191 9.60 -10.89 5.00
C ALA A 191 9.78 -12.19 4.20
N VAL A 192 9.52 -12.18 2.88
CA VAL A 192 9.82 -13.32 1.99
C VAL A 192 11.31 -13.66 2.03
N VAL A 193 12.19 -12.66 1.93
CA VAL A 193 13.64 -12.88 1.97
C VAL A 193 14.06 -13.55 3.27
N LYS A 194 13.64 -12.98 4.41
CA LYS A 194 13.94 -13.51 5.74
C LYS A 194 13.38 -14.92 5.94
N ASN A 195 12.13 -15.15 5.59
CA ASN A 195 11.46 -16.42 5.88
C ASN A 195 11.83 -17.55 4.91
N ARG A 196 12.05 -17.23 3.63
CA ARG A 196 12.11 -18.26 2.55
C ARG A 196 13.43 -18.31 1.79
N LEU A 197 14.26 -17.27 1.86
CA LEU A 197 15.47 -17.11 1.03
C LEU A 197 16.75 -16.77 1.83
N HIS A 198 16.68 -16.66 3.16
CA HIS A 198 17.81 -16.19 3.97
C HIS A 198 19.08 -17.04 3.86
N ASP A 199 18.96 -18.34 3.63
CA ASP A 199 20.11 -19.26 3.45
C ASP A 199 20.66 -19.26 2.02
N ILE A 200 19.99 -18.55 1.10
CA ILE A 200 20.26 -18.62 -0.34
C ILE A 200 20.76 -17.28 -0.86
N VAL A 201 20.13 -16.17 -0.45
CA VAL A 201 20.48 -14.83 -0.91
C VAL A 201 21.62 -14.28 -0.04
N PRO A 202 22.76 -13.87 -0.61
CA PRO A 202 23.86 -13.29 0.15
C PRO A 202 23.41 -12.09 1.00
N ALA A 203 24.01 -11.94 2.18
CA ALA A 203 23.68 -10.85 3.12
C ALA A 203 24.14 -9.46 2.67
N ARG A 204 24.77 -9.34 1.48
CA ARG A 204 25.25 -8.06 0.96
C ARG A 204 24.06 -7.15 0.62
N PRO A 205 24.09 -5.86 0.96
CA PRO A 205 22.96 -4.95 0.74
C PRO A 205 22.42 -4.93 -0.69
N GLU A 206 23.30 -5.00 -1.70
CA GLU A 206 22.95 -4.97 -3.11
C GLU A 206 22.14 -6.21 -3.56
N ASP A 207 22.47 -7.41 -3.05
CA ASP A 207 21.69 -8.63 -3.33
C ASP A 207 20.33 -8.57 -2.67
N GLN A 208 20.30 -8.18 -1.40
CA GLN A 208 19.08 -8.08 -0.61
C GLN A 208 18.10 -7.09 -1.27
N GLN A 209 18.59 -5.89 -1.63
CA GLN A 209 17.77 -4.87 -2.30
C GLN A 209 17.27 -5.34 -3.66
N ALA A 210 18.12 -5.95 -4.49
CA ALA A 210 17.74 -6.42 -5.82
C ALA A 210 16.71 -7.57 -5.77
N VAL A 211 16.89 -8.52 -4.85
CA VAL A 211 15.90 -9.58 -4.63
C VAL A 211 14.57 -9.00 -4.16
N ARG A 212 14.58 -8.06 -3.21
CA ARG A 212 13.35 -7.40 -2.78
C ARG A 212 12.66 -6.66 -3.95
N ALA A 213 13.42 -5.95 -4.78
CA ALA A 213 12.88 -5.30 -5.98
C ALA A 213 12.19 -6.29 -6.95
N ALA A 214 12.79 -7.46 -7.19
CA ALA A 214 12.18 -8.51 -8.02
C ALA A 214 10.90 -9.11 -7.42
N LEU A 215 10.83 -9.22 -6.09
CA LEU A 215 9.64 -9.70 -5.40
C LEU A 215 8.52 -8.64 -5.40
N ILE A 216 8.87 -7.35 -5.26
CA ILE A 216 7.92 -6.24 -5.33
C ILE A 216 7.18 -6.23 -6.67
N SER A 217 7.90 -6.35 -7.80
CA SER A 217 7.24 -6.37 -9.12
C SER A 217 6.28 -7.54 -9.29
N THR A 218 6.55 -8.64 -8.59
CA THR A 218 5.71 -9.85 -8.56
C THR A 218 4.43 -9.65 -7.74
N MET A 219 4.50 -8.88 -6.65
CA MET A 219 3.35 -8.56 -5.79
C MET A 219 2.51 -7.38 -6.32
N THR A 220 3.07 -6.56 -7.21
CA THR A 220 2.42 -5.36 -7.74
C THR A 220 1.39 -5.72 -8.81
N HIS A 221 0.26 -6.26 -8.39
CA HIS A 221 -0.84 -6.71 -9.26
C HIS A 221 -1.74 -5.56 -9.74
N ALA A 222 -2.22 -5.61 -10.98
CA ALA A 222 -3.04 -4.56 -11.62
C ALA A 222 -4.36 -4.23 -10.90
N TYR A 223 -4.84 -5.10 -10.00
CA TYR A 223 -6.05 -4.88 -9.23
C TYR A 223 -5.87 -4.08 -7.95
N TRP A 224 -4.65 -3.94 -7.41
CA TRP A 224 -4.42 -3.16 -6.18
C TRP A 224 -5.06 -1.77 -6.20
N PRO A 225 -4.95 -0.96 -7.28
CA PRO A 225 -5.54 0.38 -7.30
C PRO A 225 -7.06 0.42 -7.09
N THR A 226 -7.77 -0.69 -7.32
CA THR A 226 -9.24 -0.74 -7.22
C THR A 226 -9.75 -1.74 -6.20
N ILE A 227 -8.89 -2.50 -5.54
CA ILE A 227 -9.28 -3.68 -4.76
C ILE A 227 -10.18 -3.34 -3.56
N HIS A 228 -10.05 -2.13 -3.00
CA HIS A 228 -10.87 -1.65 -1.88
C HIS A 228 -12.35 -1.44 -2.27
N HIS A 229 -12.67 -1.32 -3.57
CA HIS A 229 -14.05 -1.26 -4.07
C HIS A 229 -14.58 -2.61 -4.56
N ARG A 230 -13.85 -3.70 -4.29
CA ARG A 230 -14.19 -5.05 -4.78
C ARG A 230 -14.67 -5.94 -3.64
N PRO A 231 -15.47 -6.99 -3.94
CA PRO A 231 -15.85 -8.00 -2.96
C PRO A 231 -14.65 -8.85 -2.51
N ALA A 232 -14.81 -9.61 -1.42
CA ALA A 232 -13.78 -10.49 -0.86
C ALA A 232 -13.24 -11.52 -1.87
N ASP A 233 -14.09 -12.12 -2.71
CA ASP A 233 -13.67 -13.10 -3.73
C ASP A 233 -12.62 -12.54 -4.72
N ALA A 234 -12.71 -11.25 -5.04
CA ALA A 234 -11.71 -10.58 -5.87
C ALA A 234 -10.38 -10.44 -5.12
N GLY A 235 -10.44 -10.24 -3.80
CA GLY A 235 -9.28 -10.22 -2.92
C GLY A 235 -8.57 -11.57 -2.87
N HIS A 236 -9.32 -12.66 -2.65
CA HIS A 236 -8.79 -14.02 -2.73
C HIS A 236 -8.18 -14.34 -4.11
N SER A 237 -8.85 -13.93 -5.19
CA SER A 237 -8.31 -14.14 -6.56
C SER A 237 -6.98 -13.42 -6.76
N LEU A 238 -6.90 -12.13 -6.36
CA LEU A 238 -5.67 -11.35 -6.42
C LEU A 238 -4.55 -12.04 -5.62
N ALA A 239 -4.83 -12.41 -4.36
CA ALA A 239 -3.84 -13.06 -3.50
C ALA A 239 -3.39 -14.42 -4.04
N GLY A 240 -4.29 -15.20 -4.63
CA GLY A 240 -3.98 -16.47 -5.29
C GLY A 240 -3.03 -16.30 -6.47
N GLU A 241 -3.26 -15.32 -7.34
CA GLU A 241 -2.36 -15.01 -8.47
C GLU A 241 -0.99 -14.52 -7.99
N VAL A 242 -0.97 -13.61 -7.00
CA VAL A 242 0.28 -13.12 -6.39
C VAL A 242 1.06 -14.27 -5.74
N ARG A 243 0.40 -15.19 -5.04
CA ARG A 243 1.02 -16.39 -4.45
C ARG A 243 1.72 -17.24 -5.50
N GLN A 244 1.03 -17.58 -6.59
CA GLN A 244 1.60 -18.39 -7.67
C GLN A 244 2.84 -17.73 -8.28
N HIS A 245 2.76 -16.43 -8.57
CA HIS A 245 3.90 -15.71 -9.14
C HIS A 245 5.05 -15.56 -8.14
N LEU A 246 4.76 -15.32 -6.85
CA LEU A 246 5.76 -15.25 -5.79
C LEU A 246 6.53 -16.57 -5.63
N ASP A 247 5.83 -17.70 -5.63
CA ASP A 247 6.46 -19.00 -5.50
C ASP A 247 7.39 -19.28 -6.70
N ALA A 248 6.92 -19.01 -7.91
CA ALA A 248 7.75 -19.10 -9.11
C ALA A 248 8.97 -18.17 -9.05
N LYS A 249 8.82 -16.94 -8.53
CA LYS A 249 9.92 -15.99 -8.39
C LYS A 249 10.95 -16.43 -7.34
N VAL A 250 10.49 -16.95 -6.20
CA VAL A 250 11.35 -17.52 -5.16
C VAL A 250 12.22 -18.65 -5.72
N ASP A 251 11.65 -19.54 -6.53
CA ASP A 251 12.41 -20.64 -7.14
C ASP A 251 13.41 -20.13 -8.19
N GLN A 252 13.06 -19.10 -8.97
CA GLN A 252 14.02 -18.43 -9.86
C GLN A 252 15.20 -17.81 -9.09
N ILE A 253 14.94 -17.15 -7.95
CA ILE A 253 15.98 -16.57 -7.10
C ILE A 253 16.89 -17.67 -6.54
N ARG A 254 16.31 -18.79 -6.10
CA ARG A 254 17.10 -19.95 -5.65
C ARG A 254 17.99 -20.51 -6.74
N HIS A 255 17.47 -20.63 -7.96
CA HIS A 255 18.26 -21.08 -9.08
C HIS A 255 19.39 -20.11 -9.42
N HIS A 256 19.13 -18.79 -9.41
CA HIS A 256 20.14 -17.77 -9.68
C HIS A 256 21.31 -17.84 -8.70
N TYR A 257 21.05 -17.97 -7.39
CA TYR A 257 22.09 -18.09 -6.37
C TYR A 257 22.58 -19.53 -6.14
N SER A 258 22.35 -20.44 -7.10
CA SER A 258 23.00 -21.76 -7.08
C SER A 258 24.53 -21.59 -7.05
N PRO A 259 25.28 -22.57 -6.50
CA PRO A 259 26.70 -22.41 -6.23
C PRO A 259 27.49 -21.86 -7.43
N GLY A 260 28.10 -20.69 -7.26
CA GLY A 260 28.98 -20.05 -8.24
C GLY A 260 28.53 -18.68 -8.75
N GLN A 261 27.27 -18.28 -8.56
CA GLN A 261 26.81 -16.95 -8.96
C GLN A 261 27.06 -15.91 -7.87
N THR A 262 27.83 -14.87 -8.19
CA THR A 262 28.19 -13.78 -7.27
C THR A 262 27.57 -12.43 -7.63
N GLN A 263 26.85 -12.37 -8.76
CA GLN A 263 26.17 -11.15 -9.21
C GLN A 263 24.80 -11.02 -8.54
N PRO A 264 24.38 -9.80 -8.15
CA PRO A 264 23.03 -9.54 -7.67
C PRO A 264 21.96 -10.05 -8.64
N PHE A 265 20.81 -10.45 -8.10
CA PHE A 265 19.67 -10.87 -8.91
C PHE A 265 19.26 -9.73 -9.87
N PRO A 266 19.02 -10.00 -11.17
CA PRO A 266 18.65 -8.95 -12.12
C PRO A 266 17.25 -8.43 -11.81
N ALA A 267 17.16 -7.20 -11.32
CA ALA A 267 15.90 -6.54 -10.98
C ALA A 267 15.95 -5.06 -11.30
N GLU A 268 14.81 -4.51 -11.74
CA GLU A 268 14.63 -3.07 -11.88
C GLU A 268 14.08 -2.48 -10.58
N SER A 269 14.66 -1.36 -10.15
CA SER A 269 14.20 -0.62 -8.99
C SER A 269 12.83 0.01 -9.25
N PRO A 270 11.84 -0.14 -8.34
CA PRO A 270 10.55 0.56 -8.44
C PRO A 270 10.69 2.09 -8.46
N ASN A 271 11.66 2.65 -7.73
CA ASN A 271 11.93 4.08 -7.67
C ASN A 271 13.24 4.43 -8.41
N GLN A 272 13.14 4.65 -9.72
CA GLN A 272 14.28 5.03 -10.55
C GLN A 272 14.87 6.39 -10.17
N PHE A 273 14.06 7.31 -9.64
CA PHE A 273 14.53 8.62 -9.18
C PHE A 273 15.48 8.51 -7.98
N ALA A 274 15.15 7.66 -6.99
CA ALA A 274 16.05 7.42 -5.85
C ALA A 274 17.39 6.82 -6.30
N VAL A 275 17.36 5.89 -7.25
CA VAL A 275 18.59 5.29 -7.81
C VAL A 275 19.45 6.34 -8.51
N GLN A 276 18.85 7.22 -9.32
CA GLN A 276 19.57 8.30 -10.00
C GLN A 276 20.15 9.32 -9.02
N ALA A 277 19.40 9.68 -7.97
CA ALA A 277 19.85 10.62 -6.94
C ALA A 277 21.00 10.05 -6.08
N ALA A 278 21.08 8.73 -5.92
CA ALA A 278 22.15 8.06 -5.17
C ALA A 278 23.44 7.87 -5.99
N GLN A 279 23.40 8.05 -7.32
CA GLN A 279 24.61 7.98 -8.13
C GLN A 279 25.49 9.20 -7.83
N PRO A 280 26.80 9.00 -7.54
CA PRO A 280 27.70 10.14 -7.37
C PRO A 280 27.66 11.00 -8.64
N PRO A 281 27.62 12.34 -8.51
CA PRO A 281 27.67 13.21 -9.67
C PRO A 281 28.90 12.80 -10.49
N ALA A 282 28.68 12.41 -11.74
CA ALA A 282 29.75 11.95 -12.61
C ALA A 282 30.88 12.98 -12.56
N GLN A 283 32.04 12.61 -12.02
CA GLN A 283 33.19 13.50 -11.81
C GLN A 283 33.83 13.98 -13.14
N ASN A 284 33.12 13.90 -14.26
CA ASN A 284 33.60 14.22 -15.59
C ASN A 284 32.61 15.11 -16.32
N GLU A 285 32.59 16.39 -15.99
CA GLU A 285 32.92 17.41 -16.98
C GLU A 285 33.78 18.46 -16.27
N ALA A 286 35.10 18.33 -16.42
CA ALA A 286 35.99 19.47 -16.24
C ALA A 286 35.37 20.64 -17.04
N PRO A 287 35.23 21.85 -16.47
CA PRO A 287 34.69 22.97 -17.20
C PRO A 287 35.50 23.12 -18.48
N LYS A 288 34.89 22.81 -19.63
CA LYS A 288 35.45 23.11 -20.93
C LYS A 288 35.71 24.61 -20.89
N ALA A 289 36.98 25.00 -20.82
CA ALA A 289 37.41 26.38 -20.83
C ALA A 289 36.71 27.06 -22.01
N ILE A 290 35.81 27.99 -21.69
CA ILE A 290 35.17 28.86 -22.68
C ILE A 290 36.32 29.67 -23.29
N PRO A 291 36.58 29.59 -24.60
CA PRO A 291 37.54 30.49 -25.21
C PRO A 291 36.99 31.92 -25.10
N GLU A 292 37.76 32.79 -24.46
CA GLU A 292 37.54 34.24 -24.44
C GLU A 292 37.35 34.77 -25.86
N ALA A 293 36.14 35.25 -26.16
CA ALA A 293 35.89 36.11 -27.31
C ALA A 293 35.05 37.32 -26.86
N ALA A 294 35.78 38.40 -26.60
CA ALA A 294 35.45 39.81 -26.73
C ALA A 294 33.96 40.25 -26.71
N ALA A 295 33.63 41.00 -25.65
CA ALA A 295 32.95 42.30 -25.65
C ALA A 295 31.74 42.53 -26.59
N ASN A 296 30.57 42.71 -25.99
CA ASN A 296 29.83 43.96 -26.16
C ASN A 296 28.81 44.22 -25.05
N ALA A 297 28.80 45.47 -24.59
CA ALA A 297 27.97 45.99 -23.52
C ALA A 297 26.50 46.15 -23.94
N GLY A 298 25.58 45.93 -23.00
CA GLY A 298 24.16 46.20 -23.19
C GLY A 298 23.35 45.90 -21.94
N THR A 299 23.11 46.94 -21.14
CA THR A 299 22.16 47.03 -20.02
C THR A 299 20.81 46.36 -20.28
N SER A 300 20.27 45.56 -19.34
CA SER A 300 18.89 45.74 -18.83
C SER A 300 18.52 44.85 -17.62
N THR A 301 17.72 45.47 -16.77
CA THR A 301 16.88 45.12 -15.61
C THR A 301 16.20 43.75 -15.49
N ALA A 302 15.99 43.37 -14.21
CA ALA A 302 14.92 42.56 -13.58
C ALA A 302 15.13 41.02 -13.42
N PRO A 303 14.80 40.46 -12.23
CA PRO A 303 14.81 39.01 -12.00
C PRO A 303 13.48 38.39 -12.47
N GLU A 304 13.51 37.69 -13.59
CA GLU A 304 12.40 36.85 -14.03
C GLU A 304 12.42 35.50 -13.30
N MET A 305 11.31 35.18 -12.62
CA MET A 305 11.03 33.85 -12.08
C MET A 305 10.91 32.84 -13.22
N ARG A 306 11.90 31.96 -13.34
CA ARG A 306 11.94 30.90 -14.36
C ARG A 306 11.15 29.68 -13.87
N PHE A 307 9.86 29.65 -14.20
CA PHE A 307 9.00 28.47 -14.04
C PHE A 307 9.21 27.48 -15.21
N LEU A 308 9.51 26.23 -14.85
CA LEU A 308 9.22 24.96 -15.56
C LEU A 308 9.32 24.95 -17.11
N THR A 309 10.49 24.60 -17.63
CA THR A 309 10.64 24.00 -18.96
C THR A 309 11.56 22.79 -18.89
N GLY A 310 10.95 21.64 -18.56
CA GLY A 310 11.61 20.33 -18.48
C GLY A 310 10.77 19.20 -19.11
N LEU A 311 9.90 19.53 -20.08
CA LEU A 311 9.29 18.52 -20.93
C LEU A 311 10.28 18.14 -22.03
N SER A 312 10.87 16.96 -21.92
CA SER A 312 11.68 16.37 -23.00
C SER A 312 10.82 16.16 -24.26
N PRO A 313 11.33 16.45 -25.46
CA PRO A 313 10.60 16.22 -26.70
C PRO A 313 10.36 14.73 -26.93
N ALA A 314 9.12 14.36 -27.26
CA ALA A 314 8.76 13.05 -27.78
C ALA A 314 9.26 12.89 -29.23
N ALA A 315 10.57 12.73 -29.40
CA ALA A 315 11.20 12.40 -30.68
C ALA A 315 11.77 10.98 -30.59
N GLY A 316 10.98 9.98 -31.00
CA GLY A 316 11.48 8.60 -31.10
C GLY A 316 10.44 7.49 -31.16
N ALA A 317 9.17 7.75 -30.85
CA ALA A 317 8.12 6.73 -30.89
C ALA A 317 7.61 6.50 -32.32
N THR A 318 8.43 5.92 -33.21
CA THR A 318 7.89 5.24 -34.38
C THR A 318 8.56 3.88 -34.61
N ARG A 319 7.69 2.89 -34.87
CA ARG A 319 7.92 1.58 -35.50
C ARG A 319 8.39 0.44 -34.60
N LYS A 320 7.42 -0.22 -33.98
CA LYS A 320 7.27 -1.68 -34.08
C LYS A 320 5.81 -2.07 -33.81
N ALA A 321 5.12 -2.49 -34.87
CA ALA A 321 3.81 -3.13 -34.74
C ALA A 321 3.99 -4.54 -34.17
N PRO A 322 3.20 -4.98 -33.17
CA PRO A 322 3.19 -6.38 -32.77
C PRO A 322 2.50 -7.23 -33.84
N SER A 323 3.18 -8.28 -34.26
CA SER A 323 2.67 -9.31 -35.16
C SER A 323 1.60 -10.14 -34.42
N LEU A 324 0.34 -10.01 -34.85
CA LEU A 324 -0.75 -10.89 -34.44
C LEU A 324 -0.65 -12.19 -35.25
N GLY A 325 0.06 -13.18 -34.70
CA GLY A 325 0.24 -14.50 -35.27
C GLY A 325 -0.62 -15.57 -34.60
N GLN A 326 -1.78 -15.82 -35.21
CA GLN A 326 -2.52 -17.10 -35.33
C GLN A 326 -2.65 -18.01 -34.10
N GLY A 327 -3.80 -17.92 -33.43
CA GLY A 327 -4.32 -18.99 -32.58
C GLY A 327 -4.69 -20.22 -33.41
N GLN A 328 -3.99 -21.32 -33.16
CA GLN A 328 -4.33 -22.62 -33.74
C GLN A 328 -5.33 -23.34 -32.82
N LYS A 329 -6.55 -23.51 -33.32
CA LYS A 329 -7.58 -24.37 -32.74
C LYS A 329 -7.13 -25.83 -32.88
N GLY A 330 -6.87 -26.49 -31.76
CA GLY A 330 -6.76 -27.96 -31.66
C GLY A 330 -8.01 -28.53 -31.01
N ALA A 331 -8.87 -29.15 -31.80
CA ALA A 331 -10.00 -29.94 -31.35
C ALA A 331 -9.58 -31.40 -31.12
N GLY A 332 -10.10 -32.01 -30.07
CA GLY A 332 -10.29 -33.47 -29.97
C GLY A 332 -9.36 -34.20 -29.00
N SER A 333 -9.92 -34.76 -27.93
CA SER A 333 -10.35 -36.17 -27.96
C SER A 333 -11.02 -36.54 -26.63
N ASN A 334 -12.22 -37.12 -26.76
CA ASN A 334 -12.94 -37.79 -25.69
C ASN A 334 -12.19 -39.08 -25.32
N HIS A 335 -11.67 -39.17 -24.10
CA HIS A 335 -11.41 -40.46 -23.47
C HIS A 335 -12.36 -40.70 -22.31
N ARG A 336 -13.34 -41.54 -22.63
CA ARG A 336 -14.31 -42.18 -21.76
C ARG A 336 -13.74 -43.56 -21.42
N GLY A 337 -13.62 -43.87 -20.13
CA GLY A 337 -13.31 -45.22 -19.63
C GLY A 337 -12.95 -45.18 -18.14
N PRO A 338 -13.16 -46.28 -17.41
CA PRO A 338 -14.49 -46.77 -17.04
C PRO A 338 -14.74 -46.66 -15.53
N THR A 339 -16.02 -46.59 -15.19
CA THR A 339 -16.58 -46.83 -13.87
C THR A 339 -16.17 -48.21 -13.35
N THR A 340 -15.47 -48.23 -12.21
CA THR A 340 -15.47 -49.38 -11.30
C THR A 340 -16.36 -49.05 -10.11
N GLU A 341 -17.58 -49.59 -10.16
CA GLU A 341 -18.35 -49.93 -8.98
C GLU A 341 -17.49 -50.81 -8.07
N ARG A 342 -17.46 -50.48 -6.77
CA ARG A 342 -17.23 -51.48 -5.72
C ARG A 342 -18.34 -51.32 -4.71
N GLU A 343 -19.20 -52.32 -4.73
CA GLU A 343 -20.27 -52.58 -3.79
C GLU A 343 -19.70 -53.33 -2.57
N ARG A 344 -20.05 -52.83 -1.38
CA ARG A 344 -20.17 -53.49 -0.05
C ARG A 344 -18.95 -54.19 0.59
N ASP A 345 -18.56 -53.74 1.79
CA ASP A 345 -19.13 -54.21 3.08
C ASP A 345 -19.07 -53.09 4.13
#